data_AF-A0A520YT09-F1
#
_entry.id   AF-A0A520YT09-F1
#
_cell.length_a   1.000
_cell.length_b   1.000
_cell.length_c   1.000
_cell.angle_alpha   90.00
_cell.angle_beta   90.00
_cell.angle_gamma   90.00
#
_symmetry.space_group_name_H-M   'P 1'
#
loop_
_entity.id
_entity.type
_entity.pdbx_description
1 polymer ?
#
loop_
_entity_poly.entity_id
_entity_poly.type
_entity_poly.pdbx_seq_one_letter_code
_entity_poly.pdbx_strand_id
1 'polypeptide(L)'
;MKKTLLLIVVLFISAGSIMAQEIKDRDYCIMQDGQIVMYEKGMPKVIKEAVTLKNGTVISPDGSYTSKTGKNGKLAEGECFGMSGHKYKSESQLIQAQQRQKKKLLKKTK
;
A
#
# COMPACT_ATOMS: atom_id res chain seq x y z
N MET A 1 -53.74 21.58 24.29
CA MET A 1 -53.28 21.19 22.93
C MET A 1 -52.07 22.05 22.61
N LYS A 2 -50.88 21.62 22.17
CA LYS A 2 -50.14 20.35 22.13
C LYS A 2 -48.67 20.80 22.26
N LYS A 3 -47.91 20.18 23.17
CA LYS A 3 -46.49 20.49 23.42
C LYS A 3 -45.68 20.00 22.22
N THR A 4 -45.20 20.90 21.36
CA THR A 4 -44.21 20.54 20.33
C THR A 4 -42.82 20.66 20.92
N LEU A 5 -42.44 19.63 21.66
CA LEU A 5 -41.05 19.32 21.96
C LEU A 5 -40.41 18.85 20.65
N LEU A 6 -39.74 19.77 19.95
CA LEU A 6 -38.96 19.43 18.77
C LEU A 6 -37.68 18.74 19.23
N LEU A 7 -37.75 17.41 19.38
CA LEU A 7 -36.64 16.49 19.58
C LEU A 7 -35.74 16.52 18.33
N ILE A 8 -34.91 17.56 18.23
CA ILE A 8 -33.69 17.52 17.44
C ILE A 8 -32.64 17.00 18.42
N VAL A 9 -32.18 15.77 18.26
CA VAL A 9 -30.81 15.33 18.57
C VAL A 9 -30.69 13.85 18.22
N VAL A 10 -29.80 13.61 17.25
CA VAL A 10 -29.27 12.33 16.78
C VAL A 10 -30.28 11.42 16.06
N LEU A 11 -30.67 11.86 14.86
CA LEU A 11 -30.50 10.98 13.69
C LEU A 11 -29.12 10.34 13.82
N PHE A 12 -29.09 9.03 14.13
CA PHE A 12 -27.89 8.21 14.01
C PHE A 12 -27.45 8.32 12.56
N ILE A 13 -26.54 9.26 12.33
CA ILE A 13 -25.77 9.44 11.11
C ILE A 13 -25.10 8.09 10.86
N SER A 14 -25.77 7.27 10.07
CA SER A 14 -25.28 6.92 8.74
C SER A 14 -23.76 7.06 8.61
N ALA A 15 -23.04 6.01 9.00
CA ALA A 15 -21.82 5.56 8.34
C ALA A 15 -21.21 4.50 9.23
N GLY A 16 -21.66 3.26 9.09
CA GLY A 16 -20.73 2.15 9.18
C GLY A 16 -19.71 2.36 8.07
N SER A 17 -18.74 3.24 8.30
CA SER A 17 -17.63 3.50 7.39
C SER A 17 -16.92 2.18 7.22
N ILE A 18 -17.27 1.50 6.14
CA ILE A 18 -16.47 0.66 5.27
C ILE A 18 -15.02 0.64 5.74
N MET A 19 -14.71 -0.15 6.76
CA MET A 19 -13.34 -0.38 7.21
C MET A 19 -12.76 -1.48 6.32
N ALA A 20 -12.63 -1.18 5.03
CA ALA A 20 -11.71 -1.89 4.17
C ALA A 20 -10.31 -1.53 4.66
N GLN A 21 -9.88 -2.18 5.74
CA GLN A 21 -8.52 -2.00 6.26
C GLN A 21 -7.56 -2.51 5.19
N GLU A 22 -6.90 -1.57 4.53
CA GLU A 22 -6.02 -1.82 3.40
C GLU A 22 -4.80 -2.62 3.87
N ILE A 23 -4.46 -3.70 3.16
CA ILE A 23 -3.24 -4.45 3.43
C ILE A 23 -2.05 -3.58 3.03
N LYS A 24 -1.12 -3.36 3.96
CA LYS A 24 0.07 -2.56 3.69
C LYS A 24 0.91 -3.22 2.60
N ASP A 25 1.45 -2.40 1.70
CA ASP A 25 2.27 -2.84 0.57
C ASP A 25 1.52 -3.81 -0.34
N ARG A 26 0.18 -3.69 -0.43
CA ARG A 26 -0.64 -4.35 -1.46
C ARG A 26 -0.13 -3.98 -2.86
N ASP A 27 0.15 -2.70 -3.04
CA ASP A 27 0.78 -2.17 -4.24
C ASP A 27 2.29 -2.09 -4.00
N TYR A 28 3.07 -2.51 -4.99
CA TYR A 28 4.52 -2.63 -4.89
C TYR A 28 5.19 -2.58 -6.27
N CYS A 29 6.48 -2.29 -6.26
CA CYS A 29 7.36 -2.40 -7.41
C CYS A 29 8.24 -3.64 -7.26
N ILE A 30 8.51 -4.35 -8.35
CA ILE A 30 9.46 -5.47 -8.42
C ILE A 30 10.40 -5.26 -9.60
N MET A 31 11.67 -5.64 -9.42
CA MET A 31 12.63 -5.72 -10.52
C MET A 31 12.44 -7.06 -11.23
N GLN A 32 12.02 -7.00 -12.49
CA GLN A 32 11.83 -8.18 -13.33
C GLN A 32 12.40 -7.94 -14.71
N ASP A 33 13.23 -8.85 -15.20
CA ASP A 33 13.86 -8.79 -16.53
C ASP A 33 14.62 -7.47 -16.75
N GLY A 34 15.25 -6.93 -15.69
CA GLY A 34 16.01 -5.68 -15.74
C GLY A 34 15.17 -4.40 -15.81
N GLN A 35 13.86 -4.49 -15.67
CA GLN A 35 12.93 -3.36 -15.65
C GLN A 35 12.03 -3.40 -14.41
N ILE A 36 11.57 -2.24 -13.97
CA ILE A 36 10.61 -2.18 -12.87
C ILE A 36 9.17 -2.41 -13.35
N VAL A 37 8.54 -3.40 -12.76
CA VAL A 37 7.10 -3.67 -12.88
C VAL A 37 6.41 -3.24 -11.60
N MET A 38 5.42 -2.35 -11.72
CA MET A 38 4.56 -1.94 -10.63
C MET A 38 3.28 -2.76 -10.66
N TYR A 39 2.93 -3.37 -9.53
CA TYR A 39 1.63 -3.99 -9.31
C TYR A 39 0.74 -2.99 -8.57
N GLU A 40 -0.24 -2.43 -9.27
CA GLU A 40 -1.23 -1.53 -8.69
C GLU A 40 -2.60 -2.22 -8.71
N LYS A 41 -3.20 -2.41 -7.53
CA LYS A 41 -4.45 -3.17 -7.36
C LYS A 41 -4.38 -4.58 -7.96
N GLY A 42 -3.18 -5.15 -8.06
CA GLY A 42 -2.90 -6.47 -8.65
C GLY A 42 -2.71 -6.46 -10.18
N MET A 43 -2.79 -5.32 -10.84
CA MET A 43 -2.51 -5.19 -12.27
C MET A 43 -1.05 -4.81 -12.49
N PRO A 44 -0.28 -5.58 -13.28
CA PRO A 44 1.09 -5.25 -13.60
C PRO A 44 1.16 -4.09 -14.60
N LYS A 45 2.08 -3.17 -14.37
CA LYS A 45 2.39 -2.03 -15.24
C LYS A 45 3.90 -1.80 -15.23
N VAL A 46 4.53 -1.91 -16.39
CA VAL A 46 5.93 -1.49 -16.55
C VAL A 46 5.99 0.03 -16.36
N ILE A 47 6.86 0.49 -15.47
CA ILE A 47 7.03 1.94 -15.28
C ILE A 47 7.97 2.46 -16.37
N LYS A 48 7.57 3.56 -17.02
CA LYS A 48 8.38 4.24 -18.05
C LYS A 48 9.09 5.48 -17.52
N GLU A 49 8.61 6.00 -16.39
CA GLU A 49 9.09 7.19 -15.71
C GLU A 49 9.34 6.85 -14.25
N ALA A 50 10.12 7.70 -13.57
CA ALA A 50 10.38 7.51 -12.16
C ALA A 50 9.08 7.64 -11.33
N VAL A 51 8.94 6.79 -10.31
CA VAL A 51 7.78 6.76 -9.43
C VAL A 51 8.22 7.13 -8.02
N THR A 52 7.46 8.04 -7.39
CA THR A 52 7.66 8.41 -5.99
C THR A 52 6.73 7.56 -5.10
N LEU A 53 7.33 6.77 -4.21
CA LEU A 53 6.61 5.98 -3.20
C LEU A 53 5.98 6.88 -2.12
N LYS A 54 5.05 6.33 -1.33
CA LYS A 54 4.38 7.07 -0.24
C LYS A 54 5.35 7.59 0.83
N ASN A 55 6.52 6.95 1.01
CA ASN A 55 7.54 7.43 1.95
C ASN A 55 8.50 8.49 1.37
N GLY A 56 8.33 8.90 0.12
CA GLY A 56 9.20 9.85 -0.58
C GLY A 56 10.44 9.23 -1.22
N THR A 57 10.56 7.90 -1.27
CA THR A 57 11.58 7.23 -2.09
C THR A 57 11.21 7.36 -3.55
N VAL A 58 12.15 7.72 -4.41
CA VAL A 58 11.97 7.78 -5.86
C VAL A 58 12.62 6.54 -6.48
N ILE A 59 11.89 5.81 -7.30
CA ILE A 59 12.37 4.62 -8.04
C ILE A 59 12.37 4.94 -9.53
N SER A 60 13.49 4.73 -10.20
CA SER A 60 13.65 4.87 -11.65
C SER A 60 13.30 3.56 -12.38
N PRO A 61 12.96 3.62 -13.69
CA PRO A 61 12.66 2.42 -14.49
C PRO A 61 13.76 1.36 -14.52
N ASP A 62 15.02 1.77 -14.37
CA ASP A 62 16.21 0.89 -14.33
C ASP A 62 16.43 0.22 -12.96
N GLY A 63 15.52 0.42 -12.01
CA GLY A 63 15.56 -0.10 -10.65
C GLY A 63 16.50 0.65 -9.70
N SER A 64 17.15 1.72 -10.14
CA SER A 64 17.82 2.65 -9.20
C SER A 64 16.79 3.37 -8.33
N TYR A 65 17.13 3.66 -7.09
CA TYR A 65 16.26 4.40 -6.20
C TYR A 65 17.02 5.35 -5.30
N THR A 66 16.35 6.44 -4.92
CA THR A 66 16.83 7.44 -3.95
C THR A 66 15.81 7.54 -2.83
N SER A 67 16.20 7.21 -1.59
CA SER A 67 15.32 7.39 -0.44
C SER A 67 15.08 8.87 -0.14
N LYS A 68 14.04 9.17 0.64
CA LYS A 68 13.80 10.54 1.15
C LYS A 68 15.01 11.15 1.88
N THR A 69 15.87 10.32 2.47
CA THR A 69 17.10 10.77 3.17
C THR A 69 18.30 10.91 2.23
N GLY A 70 18.12 10.76 0.91
CA GLY A 70 19.19 10.80 -0.08
C GLY A 70 20.02 9.50 -0.18
N LYS A 71 19.58 8.40 0.45
CA LYS A 71 20.28 7.12 0.33
C LYS A 71 19.96 6.51 -1.04
N ASN A 72 21.01 6.33 -1.84
CA ASN A 72 20.91 5.71 -3.14
C ASN A 72 21.04 4.18 -3.05
N GLY A 73 20.45 3.47 -4.00
CA GLY A 73 20.59 2.04 -4.17
C GLY A 73 20.02 1.56 -5.50
N LYS A 74 20.08 0.24 -5.71
CA LYS A 74 19.48 -0.42 -6.86
C LYS A 74 18.77 -1.68 -6.40
N LEU A 75 17.61 -1.96 -6.99
CA LEU A 75 16.91 -3.23 -6.81
C LEU A 75 17.64 -4.30 -7.64
N ALA A 76 17.94 -5.43 -6.99
CA ALA A 76 18.35 -6.64 -7.68
C ALA A 76 17.13 -7.36 -8.24
N GLU A 77 17.36 -8.23 -9.21
CA GLU A 77 16.33 -9.06 -9.84
C GLU A 77 15.51 -9.82 -8.78
N GLY A 78 14.18 -9.72 -8.87
CA GLY A 78 13.23 -10.31 -7.93
C GLY A 78 13.04 -9.56 -6.61
N GLU A 79 13.84 -8.55 -6.28
CA GLU A 79 13.61 -7.71 -5.11
C GLU A 79 12.41 -6.79 -5.31
N CYS A 80 11.69 -6.49 -4.20
CA CYS A 80 10.51 -5.65 -4.24
C CYS A 80 10.64 -4.42 -3.34
N PHE A 81 9.95 -3.35 -3.72
CA PHE A 81 9.71 -2.18 -2.88
C PHE A 81 8.20 -2.02 -2.71
N GLY A 82 7.70 -2.17 -1.48
CA GLY A 82 6.31 -1.85 -1.18
C GLY A 82 6.07 -0.34 -1.26
N MET A 83 4.84 0.09 -1.56
CA MET A 83 4.50 1.52 -1.61
C MET A 83 4.76 2.27 -0.29
N SER A 84 4.81 1.59 0.84
CA SER A 84 5.20 2.18 2.13
C SER A 84 6.70 2.49 2.24
N GLY A 85 7.48 2.02 1.28
CA GLY A 85 8.92 2.14 1.28
C GLY A 85 9.67 1.00 1.97
N HIS A 86 9.02 -0.12 2.24
CA HIS A 86 9.70 -1.30 2.75
C HIS A 86 10.31 -2.10 1.59
N LYS A 87 11.59 -2.42 1.70
CA LYS A 87 12.30 -3.29 0.74
C LYS A 87 12.15 -4.75 1.16
N TYR A 88 11.81 -5.61 0.20
CA TYR A 88 11.71 -7.05 0.36
C TYR A 88 12.73 -7.73 -0.54
N LYS A 89 13.32 -8.82 -0.06
CA LYS A 89 14.33 -9.61 -0.79
C LYS A 89 13.74 -10.42 -1.93
N SER A 90 12.43 -10.68 -1.88
CA SER A 90 11.70 -11.42 -2.89
C SER A 90 10.20 -11.13 -2.81
N GLU A 91 9.50 -11.38 -3.91
CA GLU A 91 8.04 -11.31 -3.95
C GLU A 91 7.38 -12.22 -2.91
N SER A 92 7.92 -13.44 -2.72
CA SER A 92 7.41 -14.37 -1.72
C SER A 92 7.47 -13.81 -0.29
N GLN A 93 8.52 -13.04 0.04
CA GLN A 93 8.64 -12.39 1.34
C GLN A 93 7.56 -11.31 1.51
N LEU A 94 7.30 -10.53 0.47
CA LEU A 94 6.24 -9.52 0.43
C LEU A 94 4.86 -10.16 0.62
N ILE A 95 4.54 -11.20 -0.17
CA ILE A 95 3.28 -11.93 -0.08
C ILE A 95 3.08 -12.50 1.32
N GLN A 96 4.13 -13.09 1.92
CA GLN A 96 4.06 -13.59 3.29
C GLN A 96 3.77 -12.47 4.30
N ALA A 97 4.36 -11.28 4.13
CA ALA A 97 4.10 -10.12 4.98
C ALA A 97 2.64 -9.64 4.86
N GLN A 98 2.10 -9.57 3.64
CA GLN A 98 0.69 -9.23 3.38
C GLN A 98 -0.27 -10.25 4.03
N GLN A 99 0.00 -11.54 3.89
CA GLN A 99 -0.82 -12.61 4.49
C GLN A 99 -0.83 -12.53 6.03
N ARG A 100 0.33 -12.26 6.64
CA ARG A 100 0.43 -12.07 8.10
C ARG A 100 -0.41 -10.89 8.57
N GLN A 101 -0.41 -9.79 7.84
CA GLN A 101 -1.25 -8.63 8.14
C GLN A 101 -2.74 -8.97 8.01
N LYS A 102 -3.14 -9.63 6.91
CA LYS A 102 -4.53 -10.08 6.70
C LYS A 102 -5.00 -11.00 7.83
N LYS A 103 -4.17 -11.94 8.30
CA LYS A 103 -4.49 -12.81 9.44
C LYS A 103 -4.69 -12.02 10.74
N LYS A 104 -3.83 -11.03 11.02
CA LYS A 104 -3.99 -10.15 12.19
C LYS A 104 -5.29 -9.34 12.10
N LEU A 105 -5.64 -8.92 10.90
CA LEU A 105 -6.87 -8.18 10.61
C LEU A 105 -8.12 -8.98 10.93
N LEU A 106 -8.18 -10.21 10.38
CA LEU A 106 -9.29 -11.13 10.59
C LEU A 106 -9.49 -11.51 12.06
N LYS A 107 -8.40 -11.55 12.85
CA LYS A 107 -8.47 -11.79 14.29
C LYS A 107 -9.00 -10.60 15.09
N LYS A 108 -8.86 -9.37 14.59
CA LYS A 108 -9.37 -8.15 15.26
C LYS A 108 -10.85 -7.90 15.01
N THR A 109 -11.40 -8.48 13.95
CA THR A 109 -12.82 -8.36 13.58
C THR A 109 -13.70 -9.44 14.22
N LYS A 110 -13.08 -10.46 14.83
CA LYS A 110 -13.76 -11.47 15.66
C LYS A 110 -13.73 -11.03 17.12
#